data_AF-A0AAV9A329-F1
#
_entry.id   AF-A0AAV9A329-F1
#
_cell.length_a   1.000
_cell.length_b   1.000
_cell.length_c   1.000
_cell.angle_alpha   90.00
_cell.angle_beta   90.00
_cell.angle_gamma   90.00
#
_symmetry.space_group_name_H-M   'P 1'
#
loop_
_entity.id
_entity.type
_entity.pdbx_description
1 polymer ?
#
loop_
_entity_poly.entity_id
_entity_poly.type
_entity_poly.pdbx_seq_one_letter_code
_entity_poly.pdbx_strand_id
1 'polypeptide(L)' 'MQGPRWSDEYFMGINKFLDFNFEKVGTHGKINCPCTKCSHRLWYDRRIVVDHLLH' A
#
# COMPACT_ATOMS: atom_id res chain seq x y z
N MET A 1 -16.05 10.70 7.71
CA MET A 1 -15.92 11.21 6.33
C MET A 1 -14.77 10.48 5.68
N GLN A 2 -15.01 9.68 4.64
CA GLN A 2 -13.90 9.15 3.82
C GLN A 2 -13.63 10.22 2.76
N GLY A 3 -12.45 10.83 2.78
CA GLY A 3 -12.04 11.80 1.76
C GLY A 3 -12.04 11.15 0.37
N PRO A 4 -11.95 11.94 -0.71
CA PRO A 4 -11.78 11.38 -2.04
C PRO A 4 -10.52 10.50 -2.03
N ARG A 5 -10.61 9.25 -2.51
CA ARG A 5 -9.44 8.35 -2.69
C ARG A 5 -8.39 8.90 -3.67
N TRP A 6 -8.66 10.06 -4.24
CA TRP A 6 -7.85 10.76 -5.23
C TRP A 6 -7.33 12.10 -4.71
N SER A 7 -7.44 12.37 -3.40
CA SER A 7 -6.81 13.56 -2.81
C SER A 7 -5.31 13.33 -2.64
N ASP A 8 -4.53 14.39 -2.77
CA ASP A 8 -3.08 14.34 -2.57
C ASP A 8 -2.73 13.84 -1.16
N GLU A 9 -3.58 14.13 -0.17
CA GLU A 9 -3.41 13.63 1.21
C GLU A 9 -3.55 12.11 1.29
N TYR A 10 -4.48 11.51 0.53
CA TYR A 10 -4.64 10.06 0.50
C TYR A 10 -3.41 9.40 -0.14
N PHE A 11 -2.92 9.94 -1.26
CA PHE A 11 -1.73 9.44 -1.93
C PHE A 11 -0.46 9.59 -1.07
N MET A 12 -0.31 10.73 -0.38
CA MET A 12 0.78 10.93 0.60
C MET A 12 0.68 9.95 1.77
N GLY A 13 -0.53 9.70 2.27
CA GLY A 13 -0.79 8.73 3.33
C GLY A 13 -0.39 7.30 2.92
N ILE A 14 -0.78 6.88 1.71
CA ILE A 14 -0.37 5.60 1.14
C ILE A 14 1.15 5.51 1.04
N ASN A 15 1.82 6.52 0.47
CA ASN A 15 3.27 6.46 0.31
C ASN A 15 4.00 6.34 1.65
N LYS A 16 3.61 7.15 2.65
CA LYS A 16 4.19 7.06 4.01
C LYS A 16 3.95 5.70 4.65
N PHE A 17 2.75 5.15 4.52
CA PHE A 17 2.42 3.83 5.02
C PHE A 17 3.28 2.74 4.36
N LEU A 18 3.47 2.82 3.04
CA LEU A 18 4.28 1.87 2.30
C LEU A 18 5.76 1.99 2.66
N ASP A 19 6.32 3.20 2.73
CA ASP A 19 7.72 3.44 3.15
C ASP A 19 8.01 2.75 4.48
N PHE A 20 7.14 2.98 5.47
CA PHE A 20 7.26 2.35 6.78
C PHE A 20 7.18 0.82 6.72
N ASN A 21 6.25 0.27 5.94
CA ASN A 21 6.13 -1.18 5.80
C ASN A 21 7.36 -1.79 5.10
N PHE A 22 7.86 -1.16 4.03
CA PHE A 22 9.05 -1.63 3.32
C PHE A 22 10.29 -1.61 4.21
N GLU A 23 10.45 -0.58 5.05
CA GLU A 23 11.58 -0.48 5.98
C GLU A 23 11.50 -1.49 7.14
N LYS A 24 10.31 -1.72 7.70
CA LYS A 24 10.14 -2.53 8.93
C LYS A 24 9.83 -4.00 8.70
N VAL A 25 9.00 -4.30 7.71
CA VAL A 25 8.47 -5.66 7.45
C VAL A 25 8.70 -6.13 6.02
N GLY A 26 9.23 -5.26 5.16
CA GLY A 26 9.57 -5.58 3.78
C GLY A 26 10.61 -6.69 3.72
N THR A 27 10.33 -7.72 2.93
CA THR A 27 11.26 -8.82 2.70
C THR A 27 11.51 -8.94 1.19
N HIS A 28 12.78 -8.98 0.78
CA HIS A 28 13.18 -9.06 -0.65
C HIS A 28 12.54 -7.99 -1.55
N GLY A 29 12.35 -6.76 -1.04
CA GLY A 29 11.73 -5.68 -1.82
C GLY A 29 10.23 -5.91 -2.09
N LYS A 30 9.56 -6.71 -1.25
CA LYS A 30 8.11 -6.92 -1.27
C LYS A 30 7.51 -6.69 0.11
N ILE A 31 6.25 -6.27 0.15
CA ILE A 31 5.45 -6.21 1.37
C ILE A 31 4.17 -7.01 1.20
N ASN A 32 3.57 -7.39 2.32
CA ASN A 32 2.23 -7.94 2.34
C ASN A 32 1.23 -6.86 1.89
N CYS A 33 0.36 -7.20 0.94
CA CYS A 33 -0.60 -6.27 0.40
C CYS A 33 -1.85 -6.18 1.29
N PRO A 34 -2.16 -5.00 1.86
CA PRO A 34 -3.29 -4.83 2.77
C PRO A 34 -4.63 -4.69 2.02
N CYS A 35 -4.65 -4.92 0.71
CA CYS A 35 -5.85 -4.80 -0.10
C CYS A 35 -6.87 -5.90 0.26
N THR A 36 -8.17 -5.57 0.22
CA THR A 36 -9.24 -6.55 0.53
C THR A 36 -9.23 -7.71 -0.46
N LYS A 37 -8.97 -7.45 -1.76
CA LYS A 37 -8.84 -8.48 -2.81
C LYS A 37 -7.71 -9.48 -2.49
N CYS A 38 -6.65 -9.01 -1.82
CA CYS A 38 -5.45 -9.74 -1.48
C CYS A 38 -5.57 -10.47 -0.13
N SER A 39 -6.53 -10.07 0.71
CA SER A 39 -6.79 -10.62 2.04
C SER A 39 -5.54 -10.70 2.94
N HIS A 40 -4.59 -9.78 2.78
CA HIS A 40 -3.33 -9.74 3.52
C HIS A 40 -2.49 -11.04 3.37
N ARG A 41 -2.61 -11.76 2.26
CA ARG A 41 -1.90 -13.02 2.01
C ARG A 41 -0.82 -12.90 0.96
N LEU A 42 -0.94 -11.92 0.08
CA LEU A 42 -0.10 -11.81 -1.11
C LEU A 42 1.01 -10.78 -0.88
N TRP A 43 2.21 -11.13 -1.31
CA TRP A 43 3.39 -10.28 -1.22
C TRP A 43 3.72 -9.69 -2.58
N TYR A 44 3.77 -8.37 -2.65
CA TYR A 44 3.97 -7.64 -3.90
C TYR A 44 5.00 -6.53 -3.72
N ASP A 45 5.57 -6.10 -4.84
CA ASP A 45 6.39 -4.90 -4.88
C ASP A 45 5.53 -3.64 -4.63
N ARG A 46 6.21 -2.52 -4.34
CA ARG A 46 5.57 -1.27 -3.98
C ARG A 46 4.57 -0.82 -5.04
N ARG A 47 4.93 -0.94 -6.32
CA ARG A 47 4.14 -0.42 -7.44
C ARG A 47 2.79 -1.13 -7.52
N ILE A 48 2.80 -2.46 -7.39
CA ILE A 48 1.56 -3.26 -7.40
C ILE A 48 0.70 -2.95 -6.17
N VAL A 49 1.30 -2.79 -4.98
CA VAL A 49 0.51 -2.46 -3.78
C VAL A 49 -0.11 -1.07 -3.88
N VAL A 50 0.60 -0.07 -4.44
CA VAL A 50 0.02 1.26 -4.71
C VAL A 50 -1.18 1.13 -5.64
N ASP A 51 -1.03 0.41 -6.76
CA ASP A 51 -2.10 0.20 -7.74
C ASP A 51 -3.36 -0.41 -7.10
N HIS A 52 -3.17 -1.47 -6.29
CA HIS A 52 -4.27 -2.11 -5.55
C HIS A 52 -4.94 -1.23 -4.49
N LEU A 53 -4.22 -0.23 -3.95
CA LEU A 53 -4.79 0.70 -2.96
C LEU A 53 -5.53 1.87 -3.62
N LEU A 54 -5.19 2.18 -4.87
CA LEU A 54 -5.87 3.19 -5.67
C LEU A 54 -7.10 2.62 -6.42
N HIS A 55 -7.18 1.29 -6.63
CA HIS A 55 -8.21 0.61 -7.46
C HIS A 55 -8.87 -0.64 -6.83
#